data_AF-A0A544TV25-F1
#
_entry.id   AF-A0A544TV25-F1
#
_cell.length_a   1.000
_cell.length_b   1.000
_cell.length_c   1.000
_cell.angle_alpha   90.00
_cell.angle_beta   90.00
_cell.angle_gamma   90.00
#
_symmetry.space_group_name_H-M   'P 1'
#
loop_
_entity.id
_entity.type
_entity.pdbx_description
1 polymer ?
#
loop_
_entity_poly.entity_id
_entity_poly.type
_entity_poly.pdbx_seq_one_letter_code
_entity_poly.pdbx_strand_id
1 'polypeptide(L)'
;MQLKRLKNNSSITVRKGGTDLLGYYYALLAKKQEELRRLIECQSSLSEKQSQFNENEHKCLEPELTATTWYGTLATSFDEIREAGIHTSYLEIAGAQFSAVFSAISNKIASLNAEIESIKQTIADLLAREAEERARARASK
;
A
#
# COMPACT_ATOMS: atom_id res chain seq x y z
N MET A 1 -10.98 55.69 21.37
CA MET A 1 -10.40 55.55 22.72
C MET A 1 -11.18 54.44 23.41
N GLN A 2 -10.66 53.29 23.83
CA GLN A 2 -9.43 52.99 24.57
C GLN A 2 -8.92 51.59 24.18
N LEU A 3 -7.60 51.47 24.01
CA LEU A 3 -6.86 50.23 23.89
C LEU A 3 -6.84 49.48 25.22
N LYS A 4 -7.08 48.15 25.20
CA LYS A 4 -6.45 47.24 26.17
C LYS A 4 -5.94 45.98 25.45
N ARG A 5 -4.67 46.05 25.05
CA ARG A 5 -3.79 44.89 24.85
C ARG A 5 -3.73 44.11 26.17
N LEU A 6 -4.22 42.88 26.19
CA LEU A 6 -3.90 41.90 27.22
C LEU A 6 -2.88 40.91 26.65
N LYS A 7 -1.62 41.26 26.93
CA LYS A 7 -0.45 40.42 27.18
C LYS A 7 -0.56 38.96 26.71
N ASN A 8 0.01 38.77 25.53
CA ASN A 8 0.63 37.54 25.07
C ASN A 8 1.67 37.10 26.13
N ASN A 9 1.33 36.13 26.99
CA ASN A 9 2.26 35.54 27.94
C ASN A 9 1.87 34.11 28.29
N SER A 10 1.92 33.22 27.30
CA SER A 10 2.10 31.80 27.56
C SER A 10 3.60 31.53 27.61
N SER A 11 4.13 31.54 28.82
CA SER A 11 5.44 31.02 29.17
C SER A 11 5.67 29.68 28.47
N ILE A 12 6.54 29.66 27.46
CA ILE A 12 7.06 28.42 26.88
C ILE A 12 8.09 27.89 27.87
N THR A 13 7.61 27.29 28.96
CA THR A 13 8.43 26.43 29.81
C THR A 13 8.78 25.19 28.99
N VAL A 14 10.05 25.15 28.58
CA VAL A 14 10.71 24.01 27.96
C VAL A 14 10.66 22.81 28.91
N ARG A 15 9.64 21.98 28.73
CA ARG A 15 9.56 20.58 29.16
C ARG A 15 8.81 19.81 28.06
N LYS A 16 9.38 19.73 26.84
CA LYS A 16 8.68 19.25 25.63
C LYS A 16 9.46 18.22 24.78
N GLY A 17 10.40 17.47 25.37
CA GLY A 17 11.15 16.46 24.62
C GLY A 17 10.40 15.13 24.43
N GLY A 18 9.85 14.56 25.52
CA GLY A 18 9.24 13.21 25.50
C GLY A 18 7.86 13.13 24.83
N THR A 19 6.98 14.09 25.14
CA THR A 19 5.59 14.09 24.63
C THR A 19 5.50 14.35 23.13
N ASP A 20 6.45 15.11 22.57
CA ASP A 20 6.48 15.46 21.14
C ASP A 20 7.00 14.27 20.30
N LEU A 21 7.98 13.54 20.82
CA LEU A 21 8.52 12.33 20.20
C LEU A 21 7.49 11.17 20.18
N LEU A 22 6.77 10.98 21.28
CA LEU A 22 5.72 9.97 21.35
C LEU A 22 4.57 10.27 20.37
N GLY A 23 4.16 11.54 20.28
CA GLY A 23 3.18 11.99 19.29
C GLY A 23 3.61 11.73 17.85
N TYR A 24 4.88 11.96 17.54
CA TYR A 24 5.47 11.62 16.23
C TYR A 24 5.34 10.12 15.91
N TYR A 25 5.73 9.23 16.84
CA TYR A 25 5.67 7.79 16.58
C TYR A 25 4.24 7.26 16.45
N TYR A 26 3.27 7.82 17.19
CA TYR A 26 1.86 7.49 16.97
C TYR A 26 1.34 7.93 15.59
N ALA A 27 1.71 9.13 15.14
CA ALA A 27 1.36 9.60 13.80
C ALA A 27 2.01 8.72 12.71
N LEU A 28 3.28 8.33 12.91
CA LEU A 28 3.99 7.44 12.02
C LEU A 28 3.34 6.04 11.98
N LEU A 29 2.95 5.48 13.13
CA LEU A 29 2.25 4.20 13.23
C LEU A 29 0.93 4.25 12.44
N ALA A 30 0.11 5.27 12.67
CA ALA A 30 -1.17 5.44 11.98
C ALA A 30 -0.97 5.53 10.46
N LYS A 31 0.04 6.29 10.01
CA LYS A 31 0.40 6.38 8.58
C LYS A 31 0.76 5.01 8.00
N LYS A 32 1.58 4.22 8.70
CA LYS A 32 2.02 2.89 8.24
C LYS A 32 0.88 1.89 8.18
N GLN A 33 -0.03 1.92 9.16
CA GLN A 33 -1.23 1.09 9.16
C GLN A 33 -2.16 1.44 7.99
N GLU A 34 -2.30 2.73 7.67
CA GLU A 34 -3.09 3.18 6.52
C GLU A 34 -2.45 2.79 5.18
N GLU A 35 -1.12 2.93 5.05
CA GLU A 35 -0.36 2.44 3.88
C GLU A 35 -0.60 0.93 3.68
N LEU A 36 -0.54 0.14 4.76
CA LEU A 36 -0.79 -1.30 4.73
C LEU A 36 -2.23 -1.62 4.31
N ARG A 37 -3.23 -0.94 4.90
CA ARG A 37 -4.65 -1.13 4.56
C ARG A 37 -4.91 -0.90 3.07
N ARG A 38 -4.43 0.22 2.54
CA ARG A 38 -4.56 0.57 1.11
C ARG A 38 -3.88 -0.44 0.20
N LEU A 39 -2.74 -0.98 0.63
CA LEU A 39 -2.01 -1.98 -0.15
C LEU A 39 -2.74 -3.33 -0.21
N ILE A 40 -3.37 -3.76 0.90
CA ILE A 40 -4.23 -4.95 0.94
C ILE A 40 -5.45 -4.77 0.03
N GLU A 41 -6.11 -3.60 0.08
CA GLU A 41 -7.24 -3.30 -0.80
C GLU A 41 -6.84 -3.31 -2.28
N CYS A 42 -5.68 -2.74 -2.60
CA CYS A 42 -5.12 -2.79 -3.94
C CYS A 42 -4.85 -4.24 -4.38
N GLN A 43 -4.30 -5.08 -3.50
CA GLN A 43 -4.08 -6.50 -3.79
C GLN A 43 -5.39 -7.22 -4.13
N SER A 44 -6.44 -7.01 -3.32
CA SER A 44 -7.76 -7.61 -3.57
C SER A 44 -8.36 -7.15 -4.90
N SER A 45 -8.29 -5.85 -5.20
CA SER A 45 -8.79 -5.31 -6.47
C SER A 45 -8.02 -5.88 -7.67
N LEU A 46 -6.69 -5.99 -7.58
CA LEU A 46 -5.88 -6.60 -8.63
C LEU A 46 -6.17 -8.09 -8.81
N SER A 47 -6.45 -8.82 -7.72
CA SER A 47 -6.83 -10.24 -7.79
C SER A 47 -8.13 -10.42 -8.56
N GLU A 48 -9.11 -9.54 -8.36
CA GLU A 48 -10.35 -9.54 -9.14
C GLU A 48 -10.06 -9.27 -10.62
N LYS A 49 -9.17 -8.32 -10.93
CA LYS A 49 -8.75 -8.04 -12.30
C LYS A 49 -8.04 -9.23 -12.94
N GLN A 50 -7.16 -9.93 -12.24
CA GLN A 50 -6.52 -11.12 -12.77
C GLN A 50 -7.56 -12.22 -13.07
N SER A 51 -8.55 -12.43 -12.20
CA SER A 51 -9.66 -13.35 -12.46
C SER A 51 -10.42 -12.96 -13.74
N GLN A 52 -10.73 -11.68 -13.90
CA GLN A 52 -11.39 -11.16 -15.10
C GLN A 52 -10.54 -11.39 -16.35
N PHE A 53 -9.21 -11.29 -16.28
CA PHE A 53 -8.35 -11.63 -17.41
C PHE A 53 -8.46 -13.14 -17.74
N ASN A 54 -8.30 -14.00 -16.75
CA ASN A 54 -8.36 -15.45 -16.96
C ASN A 54 -9.73 -15.90 -17.51
N GLU A 55 -10.83 -15.32 -17.02
CA GLU A 55 -12.18 -15.64 -17.48
C GLU A 55 -12.44 -15.18 -18.92
N ASN A 56 -11.79 -14.10 -19.38
CA ASN A 56 -12.04 -13.48 -20.68
C ASN A 56 -10.98 -13.79 -21.75
N GLU A 57 -10.00 -14.64 -21.45
CA GLU A 57 -8.93 -15.04 -22.39
C GLU A 57 -9.49 -15.50 -23.73
N HIS A 58 -10.53 -16.34 -23.71
CA HIS A 58 -11.21 -16.87 -24.91
C HIS A 58 -11.71 -15.77 -25.85
N LYS A 59 -12.04 -14.57 -25.35
CA LYS A 59 -12.52 -13.45 -26.17
C LYS A 59 -11.45 -12.89 -27.09
N CYS A 60 -10.17 -13.11 -26.80
CA CYS A 60 -9.08 -12.79 -27.72
C CYS A 60 -9.14 -13.66 -28.99
N LEU A 61 -9.77 -14.83 -28.89
CA LEU A 61 -9.83 -15.86 -29.92
C LEU A 61 -11.24 -16.06 -30.49
N GLU A 62 -12.18 -15.17 -30.18
CA GLU A 62 -13.54 -15.20 -30.72
C GLU A 62 -13.79 -14.08 -31.74
N PRO A 63 -14.57 -14.34 -32.82
CA PRO A 63 -15.12 -15.65 -33.22
C PRO A 63 -14.03 -16.60 -33.76
N GLU A 64 -14.27 -17.90 -33.67
CA GLU A 64 -13.37 -18.90 -34.28
C GLU A 64 -13.29 -18.73 -35.81
N LEU A 65 -12.06 -18.68 -36.31
CA LEU A 65 -11.77 -18.71 -37.74
C LEU A 65 -11.77 -20.17 -38.18
N THR A 66 -12.88 -20.58 -38.81
CA THR A 66 -13.04 -21.94 -39.35
C THR A 66 -13.16 -21.88 -40.86
N ALA A 67 -13.01 -23.05 -41.51
CA ALA A 67 -13.20 -23.18 -42.95
C ALA A 67 -14.58 -22.69 -43.44
N THR A 68 -15.57 -22.56 -42.54
CA THR A 68 -16.94 -22.14 -42.85
C THR A 68 -17.27 -20.72 -42.39
N THR A 69 -16.44 -20.07 -41.56
CA THR A 69 -16.70 -18.73 -41.00
C THR A 69 -15.78 -17.65 -41.57
N TRP A 70 -14.50 -17.94 -41.83
CA TRP A 70 -13.55 -17.02 -42.48
C TRP A 70 -12.27 -17.76 -42.90
N TYR A 71 -12.04 -17.94 -44.21
CA TYR A 71 -10.92 -18.75 -44.73
C TYR A 71 -10.12 -18.02 -45.82
N GLY A 72 -8.89 -18.49 -46.08
CA GLY A 72 -7.98 -17.95 -47.10
C GLY A 72 -6.83 -17.14 -46.51
N THR A 73 -5.92 -16.66 -47.36
CA THR A 73 -4.65 -16.05 -46.94
C THR A 73 -4.82 -14.87 -45.99
N LEU A 74 -5.85 -14.02 -46.19
CA LEU A 74 -6.14 -12.89 -45.30
C LEU A 74 -6.62 -13.34 -43.92
N ALA A 75 -7.40 -14.44 -43.86
CA ALA A 75 -7.84 -15.01 -42.59
C ALA A 75 -6.66 -15.61 -41.83
N THR A 76 -5.73 -16.29 -42.52
CA THR A 76 -4.50 -16.81 -41.92
C THR A 76 -3.62 -15.69 -41.37
N SER A 77 -3.36 -14.64 -42.15
CA SER A 77 -2.56 -13.50 -41.68
C SER A 77 -3.23 -12.74 -40.53
N PHE A 78 -4.55 -12.66 -40.51
CA PHE A 78 -5.29 -12.09 -39.38
C PHE A 78 -5.15 -12.95 -38.13
N ASP A 79 -5.23 -14.28 -38.26
CA ASP A 79 -5.07 -15.22 -37.16
C ASP A 79 -3.66 -15.14 -36.54
N GLU A 80 -2.63 -15.01 -37.37
CA GLU A 80 -1.24 -14.78 -36.91
C GLU A 80 -1.13 -13.51 -36.06
N ILE A 81 -1.76 -12.40 -36.48
CA ILE A 81 -1.77 -11.15 -35.69
C ILE A 81 -2.52 -11.35 -34.36
N ARG A 82 -3.62 -12.09 -34.39
CA ARG A 82 -4.47 -12.35 -33.24
C ARG A 82 -3.76 -13.22 -32.20
N GLU A 83 -3.15 -14.33 -32.62
CA GLU A 83 -2.42 -15.25 -31.73
C GLU A 83 -1.09 -14.66 -31.25
N ALA A 84 -0.24 -14.22 -32.17
CA ALA A 84 1.11 -13.76 -31.83
C ALA A 84 1.12 -12.34 -31.23
N GLY A 85 0.17 -11.49 -31.62
CA GLY A 85 0.10 -10.11 -31.15
C GLY A 85 -0.80 -9.95 -29.93
N ILE A 86 -2.07 -10.30 -30.06
CA ILE A 86 -3.10 -9.99 -29.05
C ILE A 86 -3.06 -11.03 -27.92
N HIS A 87 -3.21 -12.30 -28.26
CA HIS A 87 -3.34 -13.38 -27.29
C HIS A 87 -2.05 -13.57 -26.48
N THR A 88 -0.89 -13.57 -27.13
CA THR A 88 0.42 -13.64 -26.44
C THR A 88 0.60 -12.51 -25.43
N SER A 89 0.32 -11.26 -25.82
CA SER A 89 0.42 -10.11 -24.90
C SER A 89 -0.59 -10.22 -23.75
N TYR A 90 -1.78 -10.75 -24.04
CA TYR A 90 -2.82 -10.97 -23.04
C TYR A 90 -2.37 -11.98 -21.97
N LEU A 91 -1.80 -13.12 -22.40
CA LEU A 91 -1.25 -14.15 -21.52
C LEU A 91 -0.07 -13.62 -20.69
N GLU A 92 0.77 -12.77 -21.27
CA GLU A 92 1.87 -12.13 -20.55
C GLU A 92 1.35 -11.26 -19.39
N ILE A 93 0.30 -10.46 -19.65
CA ILE A 93 -0.36 -9.65 -18.63
C ILE A 93 -0.98 -10.55 -17.55
N ALA A 94 -1.86 -11.48 -17.97
CA ALA A 94 -2.62 -12.38 -17.10
C ALA A 94 -1.71 -13.23 -16.19
N GLY A 95 -0.55 -13.65 -16.71
CA GLY A 95 0.44 -14.45 -16.02
C GLY A 95 1.56 -13.63 -15.39
N ALA A 96 2.62 -13.40 -16.16
CA ALA A 96 3.91 -12.93 -15.65
C ALA A 96 3.82 -11.53 -15.01
N GLN A 97 3.09 -10.60 -15.62
CA GLN A 97 3.02 -9.23 -15.10
C GLN A 97 2.21 -9.16 -13.80
N PHE A 98 1.04 -9.81 -13.73
CA PHE A 98 0.30 -9.91 -12.45
C PHE A 98 1.14 -10.60 -11.38
N SER A 99 1.81 -11.71 -11.69
CA SER A 99 2.67 -12.43 -10.74
C SER A 99 3.78 -11.54 -10.16
N ALA A 100 4.44 -10.76 -11.01
CA ALA A 100 5.48 -9.81 -10.59
C ALA A 100 4.92 -8.73 -9.66
N VAL A 101 3.76 -8.16 -10.00
CA VAL A 101 3.09 -7.14 -9.17
C VAL A 101 2.65 -7.71 -7.83
N PHE A 102 2.03 -8.90 -7.79
CA PHE A 102 1.64 -9.54 -6.53
C PHE A 102 2.84 -9.82 -5.63
N SER A 103 3.95 -10.30 -6.21
CA SER A 103 5.20 -10.52 -5.47
C SER A 103 5.72 -9.22 -4.86
N ALA A 104 5.71 -8.12 -5.62
CA ALA A 104 6.12 -6.81 -5.13
C ALA A 104 5.21 -6.30 -3.99
N ILE A 105 3.90 -6.48 -4.12
CA ILE A 105 2.91 -6.13 -3.10
C ILE A 105 3.14 -6.94 -1.82
N SER A 106 3.28 -8.26 -1.91
CA SER A 106 3.53 -9.13 -0.76
C SER A 106 4.81 -8.76 -0.03
N ASN A 107 5.89 -8.48 -0.77
CA ASN A 107 7.15 -8.01 -0.19
C ASN A 107 6.96 -6.69 0.55
N LYS A 108 6.20 -5.75 -0.01
CA LYS A 108 5.96 -4.46 0.64
C LYS A 108 5.04 -4.58 1.87
N ILE A 109 4.05 -5.47 1.85
CA ILE A 109 3.24 -5.82 3.03
C ILE A 109 4.14 -6.34 4.16
N ALA A 110 5.03 -7.29 3.86
CA ALA A 110 5.97 -7.83 4.85
C ALA A 110 6.87 -6.73 5.46
N SER A 111 7.42 -5.85 4.61
CA SER A 111 8.20 -4.69 5.05
C SER A 111 7.40 -3.75 5.96
N LEU A 112 6.16 -3.41 5.58
CA LEU A 112 5.32 -2.51 6.38
C LEU A 112 4.95 -3.12 7.73
N ASN A 113 4.68 -4.43 7.80
CA ASN A 113 4.44 -5.11 9.06
C ASN A 113 5.67 -5.05 9.98
N ALA A 114 6.87 -5.29 9.45
CA ALA A 114 8.11 -5.17 10.22
C ALA A 114 8.34 -3.73 10.73
N GLU A 115 8.09 -2.72 9.88
CA GLU A 115 8.16 -1.30 10.26
C GLU A 115 7.16 -0.98 11.38
N ILE A 116 5.91 -1.47 11.28
CA ILE A 116 4.86 -1.28 12.29
C ILE A 116 5.28 -1.86 13.64
N GLU A 117 5.79 -3.10 13.67
CA GLU A 117 6.22 -3.73 14.92
C GLU A 117 7.41 -3.00 15.55
N SER A 118 8.37 -2.54 14.74
CA SER A 118 9.48 -1.71 15.21
C SER A 118 9.00 -0.39 15.84
N ILE A 119 8.02 0.27 15.23
CA ILE A 119 7.43 1.50 15.77
C ILE A 119 6.70 1.23 17.08
N LYS A 120 5.92 0.14 17.18
CA LYS A 120 5.24 -0.25 18.42
C LYS A 120 6.22 -0.50 19.55
N GLN A 121 7.33 -1.20 19.29
CA GLN A 121 8.38 -1.41 20.28
C GLN A 121 8.97 -0.07 20.74
N THR A 122 9.26 0.83 19.80
CA THR A 122 9.78 2.16 20.13
C THR A 122 8.82 2.95 21.02
N ILE A 123 7.52 2.90 20.73
CA ILE A 123 6.47 3.52 21.56
C ILE A 123 6.49 2.93 22.98
N ALA A 124 6.56 1.60 23.09
CA ALA A 124 6.58 0.92 24.39
C ALA A 124 7.81 1.33 25.22
N ASP A 125 8.99 1.39 24.61
CA ASP A 125 10.23 1.81 25.26
C ASP A 125 10.17 3.27 25.74
N LEU A 126 9.61 4.17 24.92
CA LEU A 126 9.44 5.57 25.28
C LEU A 126 8.46 5.75 26.45
N LEU A 127 7.35 5.01 26.45
CA LEU A 127 6.39 5.02 27.55
C LEU A 127 6.99 4.51 28.87
N ALA A 128 7.79 3.44 28.80
CA ALA A 128 8.49 2.91 29.96
C ALA A 128 9.46 3.94 30.57
N ARG A 129 10.26 4.60 29.71
CA ARG A 129 11.18 5.66 30.15
C ARG A 129 10.45 6.84 30.80
N GLU A 130 9.35 7.32 30.20
CA GLU A 130 8.56 8.39 30.80
C GLU A 130 7.97 7.99 32.17
N ALA A 131 7.54 6.73 32.34
CA ALA A 131 7.03 6.23 33.60
C ALA A 131 8.11 6.19 34.69
N GLU A 132 9.31 5.71 34.36
CA GLU A 132 10.46 5.68 35.27
C GLU A 132 10.88 7.09 35.71
N GLU A 133 10.98 8.04 34.77
CA GLU A 133 11.32 9.44 35.07
C GLU A 133 10.29 10.08 35.99
N ARG A 134 9.00 9.84 35.74
CA ARG A 134 7.91 10.33 36.60
C ARG A 134 7.96 9.70 38.00
N ALA A 135 8.29 8.42 38.11
CA ALA A 135 8.43 7.74 39.40
C ALA A 135 9.62 8.31 40.20
N ARG A 136 10.78 8.50 39.56
CA ARG A 136 11.97 9.13 40.19
C ARG A 136 11.68 10.56 40.64
N ALA A 137 11.00 11.35 39.81
CA ALA A 137 10.63 12.73 40.15
C ALA A 137 9.63 12.81 41.33
N ARG A 138 8.78 11.80 41.52
CA ARG A 138 7.88 11.69 42.68
C ARG A 138 8.61 11.25 43.95
N ALA A 139 9.60 10.36 43.85
CA ALA A 139 10.38 9.89 44.99
C ALA A 139 11.40 10.92 45.51
N SER A 140 11.78 11.89 44.67
CA SER A 140 12.69 12.99 45.02
C SER A 140 11.99 14.23 45.62
N LYS A 141 10.68 14.18 45.83
CA LYS A 141 9.86 15.24 46.44
C LYS A 141 9.38 14.82 47.82
#